data_AF-A0A8T1W4D4-F1
#
_entry.id   AF-A0A8T1W4D4-F1
#
_cell.length_a   1.000
_cell.length_b   1.000
_cell.length_c   1.000
_cell.angle_alpha   90.00
_cell.angle_beta   90.00
_cell.angle_gamma   90.00
#
_symmetry.space_group_name_H-M   'P 1'
#
loop_
_entity.id
_entity.type
_entity.pdbx_description
1 polymer ?
#
loop_
_entity_poly.entity_id
_entity_poly.type
_entity_poly.pdbx_seq_one_letter_code
_entity_poly.pdbx_strand_id
1 'polypeptide(L)'
;MATYTETDADSHFIQVETPKASRAVANKPPLFTLEWSHVTLKVTTKNNETNRKEEKIILDNVSGFAHPGQLLVMMGPSGAGKSSLLDCISGRKDVRDGLEGSVTVNDQPWTKHLKQQTSYVVQDDLFYETITVQEHLMFQAQLRMGNRVSLRACEKRIDEVMEQLGLVKCRNTLIGRASLRGISGGERKRLSFATEILTNPSLLFVDEPTSGLDSFMAEIVMKQLQRIARDGNRTVIATVHQPSSELFVLFDQLYLLSDGACVYDEKRSAAFLFRPRGQHDASELSRPTTIQSTVDDTNEKPKVHGFEDNRLKLLGQLRVVLSRNVLSLFRDKTRFHAEVVQSLVVSILMGLVYLQLDMNQRALQNFTGAFFYFVANEIFAAVEIQLASLPLEIPMVRRE
;
A
#
# COMPACT_ATOMS: atom_id res chain seq x y z
N MET A 1 5.42 51.74 -66.76
CA MET A 1 4.36 51.87 -65.74
C MET A 1 3.45 50.67 -65.87
N ALA A 2 3.70 49.62 -65.09
CA ALA A 2 2.75 48.54 -64.78
C ALA A 2 3.46 47.57 -63.83
N THR A 3 2.93 47.52 -62.62
CA THR A 3 3.29 46.74 -61.45
C THR A 3 3.04 45.24 -61.67
N TYR A 4 3.99 44.40 -61.27
CA TYR A 4 3.76 42.96 -61.06
C TYR A 4 3.10 42.79 -59.69
N THR A 5 1.84 42.35 -59.67
CA THR A 5 1.14 41.87 -58.47
C THR A 5 1.25 40.36 -58.43
N GLU A 6 1.89 39.84 -57.38
CA GLU A 6 1.91 38.42 -57.01
C GLU A 6 0.47 37.93 -56.81
N THR A 7 0.12 36.84 -57.50
CA THR A 7 -1.12 36.09 -57.28
C THR A 7 -0.90 35.09 -56.15
N ASP A 8 -1.72 35.24 -55.11
CA ASP A 8 -1.83 34.37 -53.93
C ASP A 8 -1.90 32.89 -54.30
N ALA A 9 -1.03 32.10 -53.68
CA ALA A 9 -1.14 30.65 -53.64
C ALA A 9 -2.11 30.26 -52.51
N ASP A 10 -3.34 29.93 -52.89
CA ASP A 10 -4.36 29.34 -52.01
C ASP A 10 -3.86 28.01 -51.40
N SER A 11 -3.42 28.08 -50.15
CA SER A 11 -3.16 26.91 -49.31
C SER A 11 -4.44 26.55 -48.57
N HIS A 12 -5.19 25.58 -49.09
CA HIS A 12 -6.32 24.97 -48.40
C HIS A 12 -5.84 24.19 -47.18
N PHE A 13 -5.75 24.85 -46.02
CA PHE A 13 -5.64 24.17 -44.74
C PHE A 13 -7.03 23.75 -44.26
N ILE A 14 -7.27 22.44 -44.19
CA ILE A 14 -8.38 21.90 -43.39
C ILE A 14 -7.96 22.01 -41.94
N GLN A 15 -8.56 22.95 -41.20
CA GLN A 15 -8.50 22.93 -39.73
C GLN A 15 -9.24 21.68 -39.24
N VAL A 16 -8.49 20.59 -39.05
CA VAL A 16 -8.96 19.48 -38.24
C VAL A 16 -8.93 19.99 -36.80
N GLU A 17 -10.08 20.35 -36.26
CA GLU A 17 -10.24 20.49 -34.82
C GLU A 17 -9.90 19.14 -34.20
N THR A 18 -8.64 19.01 -33.75
CA THR A 18 -8.29 17.93 -32.84
C THR A 18 -9.24 18.11 -31.67
N PRO A 19 -10.04 17.09 -31.28
CA PRO A 19 -10.92 17.24 -30.15
C PRO A 19 -10.04 17.70 -29.00
N LYS A 20 -10.23 18.94 -28.54
CA LYS A 20 -9.67 19.40 -27.28
C LYS A 20 -10.12 18.31 -26.32
N ALA A 21 -9.18 17.44 -25.93
CA ALA A 21 -9.42 16.52 -24.86
C ALA A 21 -9.98 17.43 -23.78
N SER A 22 -11.27 17.29 -23.51
CA SER A 22 -11.86 17.91 -22.35
C SER A 22 -11.08 17.28 -21.22
N ARG A 23 -9.99 17.93 -20.81
CA ARG A 23 -9.39 17.76 -19.51
C ARG A 23 -10.53 18.16 -18.61
N ALA A 24 -11.43 17.21 -18.36
CA ALA A 24 -12.04 17.07 -17.06
C ALA A 24 -10.87 17.32 -16.13
N VAL A 25 -10.94 18.42 -15.39
CA VAL A 25 -9.92 18.82 -14.44
C VAL A 25 -9.77 17.63 -13.51
N ALA A 26 -8.87 16.72 -13.85
CA ALA A 26 -8.43 15.66 -12.99
C ALA A 26 -7.79 16.46 -11.87
N ASN A 27 -8.48 16.52 -10.73
CA ASN A 27 -7.98 17.20 -9.54
C ASN A 27 -6.58 16.66 -9.29
N LYS A 28 -5.56 17.39 -9.76
CA LYS A 28 -4.18 17.03 -9.55
C LYS A 28 -3.97 17.05 -8.04
N PRO A 29 -3.38 16.01 -7.46
CA PRO A 29 -3.13 16.00 -6.03
C PRO A 29 -2.22 17.20 -5.69
N PRO A 30 -2.39 17.85 -4.53
CA PRO A 30 -1.51 18.94 -4.13
C PRO A 30 -0.08 18.43 -4.04
N LEU A 31 0.89 19.29 -4.38
CA LEU A 31 2.30 18.96 -4.35
C LEU A 31 2.79 19.00 -2.89
N PHE A 32 3.31 17.88 -2.39
CA PHE A 32 3.73 17.73 -1.01
C PHE A 32 5.23 17.50 -0.89
N THR A 33 5.96 18.49 -0.38
CA THR A 33 7.33 18.30 0.09
C THR A 33 7.29 17.81 1.52
N LEU A 34 7.94 16.69 1.79
CA LEU A 34 8.07 16.13 3.14
C LEU A 34 9.45 16.49 3.69
N GLU A 35 9.50 16.95 4.92
CA GLU A 35 10.74 17.22 5.64
C GLU A 35 10.68 16.58 7.03
N TRP A 36 11.81 16.03 7.47
CA TRP A 36 11.99 15.57 8.84
C TRP A 36 13.29 16.13 9.40
N SER A 37 13.23 16.56 10.66
CA SER A 37 14.34 17.25 11.32
C SER A 37 14.54 16.66 12.71
N HIS A 38 15.77 16.24 12.99
CA HIS A 38 16.21 15.71 14.29
C HIS A 38 15.35 14.55 14.83
N VAL A 39 14.88 13.69 13.93
CA VAL A 39 14.02 12.56 14.30
C VAL A 39 14.81 11.53 15.09
N THR A 40 14.36 11.27 16.32
CA THR A 40 14.91 10.24 17.20
C THR A 40 13.78 9.34 17.65
N LEU A 41 13.97 8.02 17.60
CA LEU A 41 12.96 7.04 18.02
C LEU A 41 13.52 6.16 19.13
N LYS A 42 12.89 6.21 20.30
CA LYS A 42 13.23 5.40 21.47
C LYS A 42 12.12 4.39 21.73
N VAL A 43 12.49 3.12 21.88
CA VAL A 43 11.54 2.04 22.17
C VAL A 43 11.95 1.37 23.48
N THR A 44 10.99 1.21 24.38
CA THR A 44 11.18 0.42 25.59
C THR A 44 11.04 -1.07 25.26
N THR A 45 12.14 -1.81 25.33
CA THR A 45 12.14 -3.27 25.15
C THR A 45 12.36 -3.97 26.49
N LYS A 46 11.86 -5.20 26.60
CA LYS A 46 12.19 -6.04 27.76
C LYS A 46 13.45 -6.82 27.41
N ASN A 47 14.49 -6.69 28.22
CA ASN A 47 15.70 -7.48 28.06
C ASN A 47 15.39 -8.94 28.46
N ASN A 48 15.68 -9.88 27.55
CA ASN A 48 15.37 -11.29 27.74
C ASN A 48 16.17 -11.95 28.86
N GLU A 49 17.36 -11.44 29.18
CA GLU A 49 18.24 -11.99 30.21
C GLU A 49 17.91 -11.41 31.58
N THR A 50 17.76 -10.09 31.67
CA THR A 50 17.56 -9.41 32.96
C THR A 50 16.09 -9.24 33.34
N ASN A 51 15.16 -9.52 32.41
CA ASN A 51 13.73 -9.22 32.53
C ASN A 51 13.39 -7.74 32.83
N ARG A 52 14.38 -6.84 32.77
CA ARG A 52 14.19 -5.41 33.00
C ARG A 52 13.75 -4.71 31.71
N LYS A 53 13.01 -3.61 31.88
CA LYS A 53 12.70 -2.70 30.77
C LYS A 53 13.93 -1.84 30.52
N GLU A 54 14.43 -1.87 29.30
CA GLU A 54 15.55 -1.07 28.83
C GLU A 54 15.08 -0.20 27.66
N GLU A 55 15.62 1.01 27.58
CA GLU A 55 15.34 1.91 26.46
C GLU A 55 16.36 1.65 25.36
N LYS A 56 15.87 1.39 24.15
CA LYS A 56 16.69 1.20 22.96
C LYS A 56 16.42 2.33 21.97
N ILE A 57 17.47 3.02 21.57
CA ILE A 57 17.44 3.99 20.48
C ILE A 57 17.42 3.21 19.16
N ILE A 58 16.40 3.46 18.34
CA ILE A 58 16.21 2.83 17.02
C ILE A 58 16.62 3.79 15.91
N LEU A 59 16.32 5.08 16.08
CA LEU A 59 16.75 6.17 15.20
C LEU A 59 17.40 7.23 16.06
N ASP A 60 18.52 7.79 15.59
CA ASP A 60 19.30 8.79 16.31
C ASP A 60 19.49 10.03 15.43
N ASN A 61 18.76 11.10 15.76
CA ASN A 61 18.90 12.43 15.19
C ASN A 61 18.95 12.48 13.64
N VAL A 62 18.03 11.78 12.97
CA VAL A 62 17.99 11.72 11.51
C VAL A 62 17.18 12.88 10.91
N SER A 63 17.69 13.46 9.83
CA SER A 63 17.05 14.56 9.10
C SER A 63 17.08 14.30 7.60
N GLY A 64 16.19 14.94 6.85
CA GLY A 64 16.16 14.86 5.39
C GLY A 64 14.86 15.39 4.80
N PHE A 65 14.76 15.32 3.47
CA PHE A 65 13.61 15.83 2.73
C PHE A 65 13.29 15.00 1.48
N ALA A 66 12.04 15.09 1.01
CA ALA A 66 11.57 14.45 -0.22
C ALA A 66 10.65 15.39 -1.01
N HIS A 67 10.85 15.47 -2.32
CA HIS A 67 10.13 16.41 -3.19
C HIS A 67 9.10 15.76 -4.12
N PRO A 68 8.08 16.53 -4.55
CA PRO A 68 7.11 16.11 -5.55
C PRO A 68 7.77 15.72 -6.87
N GLY A 69 7.24 14.67 -7.51
CA GLY A 69 7.73 14.18 -8.79
C GLY A 69 9.00 13.33 -8.69
N GLN A 70 9.51 13.07 -7.48
CA GLN A 70 10.74 12.31 -7.24
C GLN A 70 10.45 11.02 -6.47
N LEU A 71 11.25 10.00 -6.79
CA LEU A 71 11.37 8.77 -6.03
C LEU A 71 12.61 8.84 -5.12
N LEU A 72 12.36 9.02 -3.82
CA LEU A 72 13.36 8.85 -2.77
C LEU A 72 13.45 7.38 -2.39
N VAL A 73 14.66 6.81 -2.43
CA VAL A 73 14.89 5.43 -1.97
C VAL A 73 15.75 5.42 -0.71
N MET A 74 15.21 4.81 0.34
CA MET A 74 15.87 4.55 1.61
C MET A 74 16.56 3.19 1.58
N MET A 75 17.86 3.17 1.80
CA MET A 75 18.70 1.99 1.72
C MET A 75 19.51 1.78 3.01
N GLY A 76 19.87 0.53 3.28
CA GLY A 76 20.61 0.18 4.48
C GLY A 76 20.44 -1.28 4.87
N PRO A 77 21.34 -1.84 5.69
CA PRO A 77 21.27 -3.22 6.12
C PRO A 77 19.97 -3.53 6.90
N SER A 78 19.65 -4.81 7.05
CA SER A 78 18.59 -5.27 7.95
C SER A 78 18.83 -4.75 9.35
N GLY A 79 17.79 -4.24 10.00
CA GLY A 79 17.89 -3.65 11.35
C GLY A 79 18.39 -2.21 11.40
N ALA A 80 18.77 -1.58 10.28
CA ALA A 80 19.25 -0.19 10.26
C ALA A 80 18.22 0.88 10.68
N GLY A 81 16.94 0.51 10.78
CA GLY A 81 15.85 1.43 11.14
C GLY A 81 15.00 1.93 9.96
N LYS A 82 15.16 1.39 8.74
CA LYS A 82 14.45 1.86 7.52
C LYS A 82 12.92 1.93 7.67
N SER A 83 12.28 0.81 7.98
CA SER A 83 10.82 0.76 8.18
C SER A 83 10.40 1.59 9.40
N SER A 84 11.26 1.68 10.43
CA SER A 84 11.00 2.54 11.59
C SER A 84 11.01 4.02 11.22
N LEU A 85 11.96 4.46 10.39
CA LEU A 85 11.99 5.83 9.87
C LEU A 85 10.78 6.08 8.98
N LEU A 86 10.46 5.16 8.05
CA LEU A 86 9.29 5.24 7.19
C LEU A 86 7.98 5.39 7.98
N ASP A 87 7.83 4.65 9.08
CA ASP A 87 6.67 4.76 9.98
C ASP A 87 6.62 6.10 10.74
N CYS A 88 7.76 6.65 11.14
CA CYS A 88 7.84 7.96 11.78
C CYS A 88 7.45 9.07 10.79
N ILE A 89 8.08 9.09 9.61
CA ILE A 89 7.85 10.17 8.65
C ILE A 89 6.48 10.10 7.98
N SER A 90 5.83 8.92 7.93
CA SER A 90 4.45 8.77 7.45
C SER A 90 3.39 9.17 8.49
N GLY A 91 3.81 9.56 9.70
CA GLY A 91 2.90 9.95 10.78
C GLY A 91 2.11 8.77 11.37
N ARG A 92 2.61 7.53 11.22
CA ARG A 92 2.05 6.32 11.86
C ARG A 92 2.53 6.16 13.30
N LYS A 93 3.73 6.63 13.59
CA LYS A 93 4.25 6.79 14.95
C LYS A 93 4.16 8.26 15.37
N ASP A 94 3.89 8.48 16.65
CA ASP A 94 3.79 9.81 17.24
C ASP A 94 4.65 9.89 18.52
N VAL A 95 4.64 11.03 19.20
CA VAL A 95 5.40 11.27 20.45
C VAL A 95 5.10 10.19 21.51
N ARG A 96 3.88 9.64 21.52
CA ARG A 96 3.48 8.55 22.42
C ARG A 96 4.25 7.24 22.18
N ASP A 97 4.80 7.07 20.99
CA ASP A 97 5.60 5.92 20.58
C ASP A 97 7.11 6.16 20.79
N GLY A 98 7.49 7.25 21.49
CA GLY A 98 8.88 7.61 21.75
C GLY A 98 9.56 8.38 20.62
N LEU A 99 8.78 9.04 19.76
CA LEU A 99 9.27 9.91 18.69
C LEU A 99 9.63 11.30 19.23
N GLU A 100 10.86 11.71 19.00
CA GLU A 100 11.38 13.08 19.20
C GLU A 100 11.73 13.69 17.83
N GLY A 101 11.80 15.02 17.75
CA GLY A 101 12.04 15.76 16.50
C GLY A 101 10.75 16.28 15.84
N SER A 102 10.84 16.71 14.58
CA SER A 102 9.71 17.24 13.82
C SER A 102 9.60 16.62 12.43
N VAL A 103 8.37 16.35 12.00
CA VAL A 103 8.05 15.95 10.62
C VAL A 103 6.99 16.91 10.09
N THR A 104 7.28 17.54 8.95
CA THR A 104 6.41 18.53 8.32
C THR A 104 6.15 18.18 6.86
N VAL A 105 4.96 18.55 6.38
CA VAL A 105 4.57 18.49 4.97
C VAL A 105 4.28 19.92 4.54
N ASN A 106 5.06 20.46 3.60
CA ASN A 106 5.02 21.88 3.20
C ASN A 106 5.02 22.82 4.42
N ASP A 107 6.00 22.62 5.32
CA ASP A 107 6.17 23.40 6.56
C ASP A 107 5.02 23.30 7.58
N GLN A 108 4.08 22.36 7.38
CA GLN A 108 2.97 22.11 8.30
C GLN A 108 3.15 20.78 9.02
N PRO A 109 2.91 20.69 10.34
CA PRO A 109 2.95 19.41 11.05
C PRO A 109 1.84 18.48 10.57
N TRP A 110 1.98 17.18 10.86
CA TRP A 110 0.97 16.18 10.53
C TRP A 110 -0.42 16.54 11.10
N THR A 111 -1.40 16.73 10.21
CA THR A 111 -2.82 16.88 10.58
C THR A 111 -3.64 15.71 10.05
N LYS A 112 -4.84 15.49 10.63
CA LYS A 112 -5.78 14.46 10.13
C LYS A 112 -6.06 14.63 8.62
N HIS A 113 -6.15 15.87 8.15
CA HIS A 113 -6.37 16.20 6.74
C HIS A 113 -5.18 15.78 5.86
N LEU A 114 -3.96 16.14 6.25
CA LEU A 114 -2.76 15.75 5.49
C LEU A 114 -2.61 14.23 5.40
N LYS A 115 -2.87 13.52 6.51
CA LYS A 115 -2.83 12.04 6.53
C LYS A 115 -3.81 11.41 5.53
N GLN A 116 -4.96 12.03 5.26
CA GLN A 116 -5.92 11.53 4.27
C GLN A 116 -5.43 11.68 2.81
N GLN A 117 -4.46 12.57 2.57
CA GLN A 117 -3.84 12.75 1.25
C GLN A 117 -2.56 11.92 1.10
N THR A 118 -2.33 10.98 2.01
CA THR A 118 -1.19 10.06 1.99
C THR A 118 -1.66 8.61 1.92
N SER A 119 -0.84 7.77 1.32
CA SER A 119 -1.04 6.32 1.35
C SER A 119 0.27 5.62 1.72
N TYR A 120 0.14 4.42 2.28
CA TYR A 120 1.28 3.63 2.72
C TYR A 120 1.06 2.18 2.27
N VAL A 121 1.98 1.68 1.45
CA VAL A 121 2.04 0.30 1.02
C VAL A 121 2.93 -0.45 2.02
N VAL A 122 2.33 -1.41 2.73
CA VAL A 122 3.05 -2.28 3.66
C VAL A 122 3.86 -3.35 2.92
N GLN A 123 4.85 -3.92 3.60
CA GLN A 123 5.69 -4.99 3.07
C GLN A 123 4.87 -6.21 2.63
N ASP A 124 3.94 -6.67 3.50
CA ASP A 124 3.11 -7.85 3.26
C ASP A 124 1.88 -7.54 2.39
N ASP A 125 1.81 -8.24 1.26
CA ASP A 125 0.71 -8.14 0.30
C ASP A 125 -0.48 -9.03 0.69
N LEU A 126 -1.23 -8.56 1.69
CA LEU A 126 -2.40 -9.27 2.21
C LEU A 126 -3.64 -8.96 1.37
N PHE A 127 -4.19 -10.01 0.75
CA PHE A 127 -5.37 -9.94 -0.12
C PHE A 127 -6.31 -11.11 0.13
N TYR A 128 -7.60 -10.89 -0.14
CA TYR A 128 -8.56 -11.97 -0.25
C TYR A 128 -8.28 -12.78 -1.52
N GLU A 129 -8.03 -14.07 -1.35
CA GLU A 129 -7.48 -14.91 -2.41
C GLU A 129 -8.54 -15.38 -3.43
N THR A 130 -9.82 -15.39 -3.02
CA THR A 130 -10.96 -15.92 -3.80
C THR A 130 -11.70 -14.86 -4.62
N ILE A 131 -11.23 -13.61 -4.61
CA ILE A 131 -11.81 -12.50 -5.39
C ILE A 131 -10.89 -12.12 -6.55
N THR A 132 -11.44 -11.47 -7.56
CA THR A 132 -10.66 -10.98 -8.71
C THR A 132 -9.96 -9.66 -8.40
N VAL A 133 -8.97 -9.32 -9.23
CA VAL A 133 -8.27 -8.01 -9.22
C VAL A 133 -9.29 -6.85 -9.29
N GLN A 134 -10.24 -6.91 -10.23
CA GLN A 134 -11.26 -5.87 -10.37
C GLN A 134 -12.19 -5.78 -9.16
N GLU A 135 -12.65 -6.92 -8.63
CA GLU A 135 -13.53 -6.95 -7.47
C GLU A 135 -12.84 -6.35 -6.24
N HIS A 136 -11.57 -6.71 -6.01
CA HIS A 136 -10.76 -6.12 -4.94
C HIS A 136 -10.68 -4.59 -5.05
N LEU A 137 -10.31 -4.08 -6.24
CA LEU A 137 -10.24 -2.64 -6.47
C LEU A 137 -11.60 -1.96 -6.33
N MET A 138 -12.68 -2.63 -6.72
CA MET A 138 -14.05 -2.12 -6.54
C MET A 138 -14.43 -2.00 -5.07
N PHE A 139 -14.19 -3.03 -4.26
CA PHE A 139 -14.46 -2.98 -2.83
C PHE A 139 -13.63 -1.90 -2.14
N GLN A 140 -12.34 -1.78 -2.49
CA GLN A 140 -11.45 -0.76 -1.94
C GLN A 140 -11.87 0.66 -2.36
N ALA A 141 -12.24 0.86 -3.62
CA ALA A 141 -12.74 2.13 -4.11
C ALA A 141 -14.02 2.53 -3.38
N GLN A 142 -14.97 1.61 -3.22
CA GLN A 142 -16.19 1.88 -2.46
C GLN A 142 -15.85 2.30 -1.03
N LEU A 143 -15.04 1.54 -0.29
CA LEU A 143 -14.71 1.84 1.10
C LEU A 143 -13.97 3.18 1.28
N ARG A 144 -13.03 3.50 0.38
CA ARG A 144 -12.11 4.64 0.54
C ARG A 144 -12.56 5.92 -0.17
N MET A 145 -13.30 5.83 -1.28
CA MET A 145 -13.73 7.00 -2.07
C MET A 145 -15.12 7.52 -1.67
N GLY A 146 -15.89 6.75 -0.89
CA GLY A 146 -17.12 7.24 -0.29
C GLY A 146 -18.29 7.42 -1.26
N ASN A 147 -19.34 8.07 -0.77
CA ASN A 147 -20.58 8.33 -1.53
C ASN A 147 -20.50 9.53 -2.48
N ARG A 148 -19.40 10.30 -2.46
CA ARG A 148 -19.22 11.48 -3.33
C ARG A 148 -18.91 11.11 -4.77
N VAL A 149 -18.37 9.91 -4.99
CA VAL A 149 -18.00 9.42 -6.31
C VAL A 149 -19.08 8.46 -6.78
N SER A 150 -19.65 8.71 -7.96
CA SER A 150 -20.62 7.78 -8.56
C SER A 150 -19.94 6.45 -8.86
N LEU A 151 -20.69 5.35 -8.85
CA LEU A 151 -20.14 4.03 -9.18
C LEU A 151 -19.41 4.04 -10.53
N ARG A 152 -19.95 4.76 -11.54
CA ARG A 152 -19.30 4.93 -12.85
C ARG A 152 -17.96 5.66 -12.76
N ALA A 153 -17.86 6.67 -11.91
CA ALA A 153 -16.59 7.38 -11.69
C ALA A 153 -15.58 6.52 -10.92
N CYS A 154 -16.04 5.66 -9.99
CA CYS A 154 -15.19 4.66 -9.35
C CYS A 154 -14.68 3.64 -10.38
N GLU A 155 -15.55 3.10 -11.24
CA GLU A 155 -15.16 2.18 -12.32
C GLU A 155 -14.13 2.81 -13.24
N LYS A 156 -14.36 4.04 -13.68
CA LYS A 156 -13.41 4.79 -14.50
C LYS A 156 -12.05 4.95 -13.79
N ARG A 157 -12.06 5.31 -12.50
CA ARG A 157 -10.83 5.44 -11.71
C ARG A 157 -10.08 4.11 -11.60
N ILE A 158 -10.81 3.01 -11.42
CA ILE A 158 -10.25 1.66 -11.36
C ILE A 158 -9.60 1.30 -12.71
N ASP A 159 -10.28 1.59 -13.82
CA ASP A 159 -9.74 1.37 -15.17
C ASP A 159 -8.45 2.17 -15.41
N GLU A 160 -8.42 3.45 -15.05
CA GLU A 160 -7.22 4.31 -15.14
C GLU A 160 -6.05 3.73 -14.33
N VAL A 161 -6.32 3.29 -13.09
CA VAL A 161 -5.29 2.71 -12.21
C VAL A 161 -4.80 1.36 -12.72
N MET A 162 -5.69 0.51 -13.23
CA MET A 162 -5.31 -0.78 -13.83
C MET A 162 -4.46 -0.60 -15.08
N GLU A 163 -4.76 0.41 -15.90
CA GLU A 163 -3.95 0.76 -17.06
C GLU A 163 -2.57 1.28 -16.63
N GLN A 164 -2.54 2.24 -15.69
CA GLN A 164 -1.30 2.83 -15.17
C GLN A 164 -0.32 1.76 -14.64
N LEU A 165 -0.85 0.73 -13.98
CA LEU A 165 -0.06 -0.35 -13.37
C LEU A 165 0.05 -1.61 -14.22
N GLY A 166 -0.53 -1.64 -15.43
CA GLY A 166 -0.47 -2.79 -16.34
C GLY A 166 -1.18 -4.04 -15.81
N LEU A 167 -2.28 -3.86 -15.06
CA LEU A 167 -3.12 -4.93 -14.48
C LEU A 167 -4.32 -5.31 -15.36
N VAL A 168 -4.50 -4.66 -16.52
CA VAL A 168 -5.65 -4.88 -17.41
C VAL A 168 -5.80 -6.35 -17.82
N LYS A 169 -4.68 -7.05 -18.07
CA LYS A 169 -4.70 -8.47 -18.49
C LYS A 169 -5.21 -9.41 -17.39
N CYS A 170 -4.99 -9.07 -16.12
CA CYS A 170 -5.38 -9.88 -14.97
C CYS A 170 -6.64 -9.34 -14.26
N ARG A 171 -7.36 -8.38 -14.86
CA ARG A 171 -8.60 -7.77 -14.34
C ARG A 171 -9.59 -8.77 -13.75
N ASN A 172 -9.89 -9.83 -14.49
CA ASN A 172 -10.85 -10.88 -14.12
C ASN A 172 -10.19 -12.15 -13.57
N THR A 173 -8.89 -12.10 -13.26
CA THR A 173 -8.15 -13.21 -12.68
C THR A 173 -8.29 -13.17 -11.17
N LEU A 174 -8.48 -14.34 -10.54
CA LEU A 174 -8.45 -14.47 -9.09
C LEU A 174 -7.07 -14.06 -8.55
N ILE A 175 -7.04 -13.37 -7.41
CA ILE A 175 -5.78 -13.02 -6.76
C ILE A 175 -5.01 -14.30 -6.40
N GLY A 176 -5.73 -15.31 -5.89
CA GLY A 176 -5.22 -16.65 -5.64
C GLY A 176 -4.21 -16.73 -4.49
N ARG A 177 -3.76 -17.96 -4.25
CA ARG A 177 -2.78 -18.37 -3.22
C ARG A 177 -1.96 -19.56 -3.69
N ALA A 178 -1.05 -20.05 -2.84
CA ALA A 178 -0.20 -21.20 -3.19
C ALA A 178 -1.00 -22.41 -3.71
N SER A 179 -2.18 -22.68 -3.15
CA SER A 179 -3.06 -23.79 -3.58
C SER A 179 -4.11 -23.42 -4.63
N LEU A 180 -4.30 -22.12 -4.92
CA LEU A 180 -5.31 -21.61 -5.86
C LEU A 180 -4.61 -20.71 -6.88
N ARG A 181 -4.48 -21.20 -8.12
CA ARG A 181 -3.84 -20.43 -9.21
C ARG A 181 -4.44 -19.03 -9.30
N GLY A 182 -3.58 -18.02 -9.28
CA GLY A 182 -3.95 -16.62 -9.37
C GLY A 182 -2.89 -15.78 -10.09
N ILE A 183 -2.78 -14.52 -9.68
CA ILE A 183 -1.82 -13.57 -10.25
C ILE A 183 -0.38 -13.85 -9.77
N SER A 184 0.60 -13.45 -10.57
CA SER A 184 2.03 -13.54 -10.23
C SER A 184 2.42 -12.62 -9.07
N GLY A 185 3.58 -12.86 -8.45
CA GLY A 185 4.10 -12.01 -7.36
C GLY A 185 4.26 -10.54 -7.77
N GLY A 186 4.80 -10.27 -8.97
CA GLY A 186 4.91 -8.90 -9.48
C GLY A 186 3.57 -8.24 -9.81
N GLU A 187 2.57 -9.00 -10.26
CA GLU A 187 1.19 -8.49 -10.39
C GLU A 187 0.55 -8.21 -9.03
N ARG A 188 0.79 -9.07 -8.04
CA ARG A 188 0.32 -8.88 -6.66
C ARG A 188 0.89 -7.60 -6.04
N LYS A 189 2.18 -7.33 -6.24
CA LYS A 189 2.80 -6.09 -5.75
C LYS A 189 2.22 -4.85 -6.42
N ARG A 190 2.01 -4.92 -7.74
CA ARG A 190 1.33 -3.85 -8.49
C ARG A 190 -0.13 -3.66 -8.06
N LEU A 191 -0.85 -4.72 -7.71
CA LEU A 191 -2.19 -4.62 -7.11
C LEU A 191 -2.16 -3.90 -5.75
N SER A 192 -1.09 -4.09 -4.96
CA SER A 192 -0.88 -3.39 -3.69
C SER A 192 -0.74 -1.90 -3.91
N PHE A 193 0.05 -1.50 -4.92
CA PHE A 193 0.17 -0.10 -5.33
C PHE A 193 -1.16 0.45 -5.85
N ALA A 194 -1.86 -0.33 -6.69
CA ALA A 194 -3.16 0.04 -7.24
C ALA A 194 -4.15 0.40 -6.14
N THR A 195 -4.23 -0.45 -5.11
CA THR A 195 -5.10 -0.26 -3.94
C THR A 195 -4.83 1.08 -3.25
N GLU A 196 -3.56 1.45 -3.09
CA GLU A 196 -3.15 2.67 -2.40
C GLU A 196 -3.29 3.95 -3.24
N ILE A 197 -3.18 3.86 -4.57
CA ILE A 197 -3.29 5.03 -5.45
C ILE A 197 -4.72 5.33 -5.92
N LEU A 198 -5.70 4.47 -5.61
CA LEU A 198 -7.12 4.70 -5.91
C LEU A 198 -7.60 6.07 -5.40
N THR A 199 -7.18 6.44 -4.18
CA THR A 199 -7.50 7.72 -3.52
C THR A 199 -6.73 8.93 -4.07
N ASN A 200 -5.85 8.72 -5.05
CA ASN A 200 -4.99 9.74 -5.64
C ASN A 200 -4.15 10.51 -4.59
N PRO A 201 -3.32 9.82 -3.79
CA PRO A 201 -2.52 10.45 -2.75
C PRO A 201 -1.44 11.36 -3.33
N SER A 202 -1.05 12.38 -2.56
CA SER A 202 0.07 13.28 -2.84
C SER A 202 1.41 12.72 -2.37
N LEU A 203 1.39 11.98 -1.25
CA LEU A 203 2.53 11.29 -0.65
C LEU A 203 2.27 9.78 -0.64
N LEU A 204 3.22 9.01 -1.15
CA LEU A 204 3.17 7.55 -1.15
C LEU A 204 4.41 6.98 -0.46
N PHE A 205 4.19 6.25 0.63
CA PHE A 205 5.22 5.49 1.33
C PHE A 205 5.14 4.02 0.93
N VAL A 206 6.27 3.38 0.65
CA VAL A 206 6.30 2.00 0.16
C VAL A 206 7.38 1.20 0.89
N ASP A 207 6.97 0.27 1.74
CA ASP A 207 7.91 -0.56 2.48
C ASP A 207 8.28 -1.82 1.67
N GLU A 208 9.57 -1.96 1.39
CA GLU A 208 10.19 -3.08 0.66
C GLU A 208 9.42 -3.54 -0.59
N PRO A 209 9.30 -2.69 -1.64
CA PRO A 209 8.56 -3.03 -2.83
C PRO A 209 9.14 -4.20 -3.63
N THR A 210 10.42 -4.51 -3.44
CA THR A 210 11.14 -5.52 -4.21
C THR A 210 11.34 -6.83 -3.45
N SER A 211 10.82 -6.94 -2.21
CA SER A 211 10.98 -8.16 -1.42
C SER A 211 10.25 -9.34 -2.05
N GLY A 212 10.90 -10.50 -2.10
CA GLY A 212 10.33 -11.73 -2.68
C GLY A 212 10.19 -11.75 -4.20
N LEU A 213 10.74 -10.76 -4.92
CA LEU A 213 10.74 -10.70 -6.38
C LEU A 213 12.11 -11.04 -6.97
N ASP A 214 12.12 -11.61 -8.18
CA ASP A 214 13.34 -11.69 -8.99
C ASP A 214 13.77 -10.29 -9.47
N SER A 215 15.01 -10.18 -9.95
CA SER A 215 15.61 -8.89 -10.36
C SER A 215 14.82 -8.19 -11.48
N PHE A 216 14.29 -8.95 -12.43
CA PHE A 216 13.53 -8.42 -13.56
C PHE A 216 12.17 -7.86 -13.12
N MET A 217 11.45 -8.60 -12.28
CA MET A 217 10.18 -8.16 -11.70
C MET A 217 10.37 -6.98 -10.75
N ALA A 218 11.44 -6.97 -9.95
CA ALA A 218 11.81 -5.84 -9.12
C ALA A 218 12.03 -4.58 -9.97
N GLU A 219 12.71 -4.68 -11.12
CA GLU A 219 12.93 -3.57 -12.03
C GLU A 219 11.62 -3.02 -12.60
N ILE A 220 10.70 -3.90 -13.01
CA ILE A 220 9.37 -3.50 -13.47
C ILE A 220 8.63 -2.74 -12.37
N VAL A 221 8.62 -3.27 -11.14
CA VAL A 221 7.94 -2.68 -9.99
C VAL A 221 8.52 -1.29 -9.65
N MET A 222 9.84 -1.15 -9.64
CA MET A 222 10.49 0.13 -9.37
C MET A 222 10.25 1.18 -10.48
N LYS A 223 10.24 0.75 -11.75
CA LYS A 223 9.84 1.63 -12.87
C LYS A 223 8.41 2.13 -12.71
N GLN A 224 7.49 1.30 -12.20
CA GLN A 224 6.12 1.73 -11.92
C GLN A 224 6.06 2.78 -10.80
N LEU A 225 6.83 2.61 -9.73
CA LEU A 225 6.91 3.63 -8.65
C LEU A 225 7.46 4.96 -9.17
N GLN A 226 8.49 4.92 -10.01
CA GLN A 226 9.04 6.12 -10.64
C GLN A 226 8.00 6.82 -11.53
N ARG A 227 7.21 6.07 -12.30
CA ARG A 227 6.09 6.63 -13.11
C ARG A 227 4.99 7.21 -12.23
N ILE A 228 4.62 6.54 -11.13
CA ILE A 228 3.67 7.04 -10.14
C ILE A 228 4.11 8.38 -9.57
N ALA A 229 5.41 8.54 -9.30
CA ALA A 229 5.99 9.79 -8.83
C ALA A 229 5.91 10.88 -9.92
N ARG A 230 6.48 10.61 -11.10
CA ARG A 230 6.63 11.59 -12.19
C ARG A 230 5.31 11.97 -12.85
N ASP A 231 4.52 11.00 -13.30
CA ASP A 231 3.28 11.26 -14.03
C ASP A 231 2.19 11.83 -13.11
N GLY A 232 2.23 11.43 -11.83
CA GLY A 232 1.31 11.90 -10.81
C GLY A 232 1.72 13.18 -10.09
N ASN A 233 2.93 13.69 -10.34
CA ASN A 233 3.60 14.71 -9.51
C ASN A 233 3.49 14.41 -8.00
N ARG A 234 3.67 13.14 -7.64
CA ARG A 234 3.61 12.64 -6.26
C ARG A 234 5.00 12.56 -5.67
N THR A 235 5.08 12.71 -4.37
CA THR A 235 6.29 12.40 -3.62
C THR A 235 6.23 10.94 -3.22
N VAL A 236 7.19 10.14 -3.68
CA VAL A 236 7.22 8.70 -3.41
C VAL A 236 8.49 8.37 -2.63
N ILE A 237 8.31 7.67 -1.51
CA ILE A 237 9.42 7.22 -0.65
C ILE A 237 9.32 5.70 -0.53
N ALA A 238 10.40 4.99 -0.88
CA ALA A 238 10.45 3.55 -0.84
C ALA A 238 11.67 3.04 -0.06
N THR A 239 11.53 1.95 0.70
CA THR A 239 12.67 1.28 1.36
C THR A 239 13.16 0.11 0.50
N VAL A 240 14.47 -0.06 0.33
CA VAL A 240 15.05 -1.19 -0.41
C VAL A 240 16.22 -1.78 0.39
N HIS A 241 16.19 -3.09 0.62
CA HIS A 241 17.20 -3.75 1.45
C HIS A 241 18.54 -3.96 0.72
N GLN A 242 18.53 -4.34 -0.56
CA GLN A 242 19.72 -4.52 -1.40
C GLN A 242 19.31 -4.37 -2.87
N PRO A 243 19.50 -3.22 -3.53
CA PRO A 243 19.16 -3.09 -4.94
C PRO A 243 20.22 -3.77 -5.82
N SER A 244 19.80 -4.21 -7.01
CA SER A 244 20.77 -4.45 -8.09
C SER A 244 21.31 -3.13 -8.65
N SER A 245 22.39 -3.21 -9.41
CA SER A 245 22.96 -2.08 -10.15
C SER A 245 21.94 -1.41 -11.06
N GLU A 246 21.05 -2.18 -11.67
CA GLU A 246 20.02 -1.71 -12.60
C GLU A 246 18.95 -0.89 -11.85
N LEU A 247 18.54 -1.35 -10.66
CA LEU A 247 17.56 -0.62 -9.84
C LEU A 247 18.09 0.74 -9.38
N PHE A 248 19.38 0.81 -9.05
CA PHE A 248 20.03 2.05 -8.64
C PHE A 248 19.89 3.15 -9.71
N VAL A 249 19.72 2.77 -10.99
CA VAL A 249 19.54 3.72 -12.08
C VAL A 249 18.19 4.45 -12.05
N LEU A 250 17.23 3.93 -11.29
CA LEU A 250 15.86 4.46 -11.24
C LEU A 250 15.65 5.48 -10.12
N PHE A 251 16.61 5.66 -9.21
CA PHE A 251 16.44 6.51 -8.04
C PHE A 251 16.70 7.98 -8.39
N ASP A 252 15.81 8.87 -7.97
CA ASP A 252 16.01 10.32 -8.11
C ASP A 252 16.84 10.86 -6.92
N GLN A 253 16.57 10.36 -5.71
CA GLN A 253 17.30 10.66 -4.48
C GLN A 253 17.59 9.39 -3.70
N LEU A 254 18.74 9.37 -3.01
CA LEU A 254 19.19 8.25 -2.19
C LEU A 254 19.36 8.69 -0.74
N TYR A 255 18.75 7.93 0.18
CA TYR A 255 18.93 8.07 1.61
C TYR A 255 19.55 6.79 2.19
N LEU A 256 20.79 6.84 2.69
CA LEU A 256 21.44 5.69 3.31
C LEU A 256 21.36 5.77 4.83
N LEU A 257 20.83 4.71 5.44
CA LEU A 257 20.66 4.56 6.87
C LEU A 257 21.51 3.39 7.38
N SER A 258 22.25 3.61 8.46
CA SER A 258 23.01 2.58 9.17
C SER A 258 22.86 2.79 10.67
N ASP A 259 22.55 1.72 11.41
CA ASP A 259 22.44 1.73 12.88
C ASP A 259 21.60 2.91 13.45
N GLY A 260 20.51 3.26 12.77
CA GLY A 260 19.61 4.33 13.18
C GLY A 260 20.06 5.74 12.80
N ALA A 261 21.23 5.91 12.17
CA ALA A 261 21.76 7.20 11.75
C ALA A 261 21.81 7.34 10.22
N CYS A 262 21.63 8.58 9.74
CA CYS A 262 21.77 8.92 8.33
C CYS A 262 23.25 9.01 7.96
N VAL A 263 23.66 8.20 6.98
CA VAL A 263 25.03 8.17 6.45
C VAL A 263 25.14 9.02 5.18
N TYR A 264 24.05 9.13 4.41
CA TYR A 264 24.02 9.87 3.15
C TYR A 264 22.59 10.32 2.83
N ASP A 265 22.44 11.58 2.40
CA ASP A 265 21.18 12.17 1.96
C ASP A 265 21.45 13.20 0.86
N GLU A 266 21.50 12.76 -0.40
CA GLU A 266 21.63 13.66 -1.53
C GLU A 266 20.93 13.14 -2.79
N LYS A 267 20.78 14.04 -3.77
CA LYS A 267 20.42 13.69 -5.15
C LYS A 267 21.44 12.72 -5.71
N ARG A 268 20.95 11.72 -6.46
CA ARG A 268 21.79 10.66 -7.03
C ARG A 268 22.97 11.25 -7.81
N SER A 269 24.17 11.09 -7.26
CA SER A 269 25.43 11.37 -7.94
C SER A 269 26.16 10.05 -8.20
N ALA A 270 26.42 9.74 -9.47
CA ALA A 270 27.09 8.50 -9.90
C ALA A 270 28.52 8.33 -9.33
N ALA A 271 29.08 9.37 -8.70
CA ALA A 271 30.45 9.42 -8.22
C ALA A 271 30.75 8.52 -7.00
N PHE A 272 29.75 8.04 -6.26
CA PHE A 272 29.98 7.29 -5.01
C PHE A 272 30.18 5.79 -5.19
N LEU A 273 29.46 5.14 -6.12
CA LEU A 273 29.49 3.67 -6.26
C LEU A 273 30.84 3.12 -6.77
N PHE A 274 31.71 3.99 -7.30
CA PHE A 274 33.02 3.64 -7.85
C PHE A 274 34.22 4.20 -7.07
N ARG A 275 34.03 4.82 -5.89
CA ARG A 275 35.17 5.24 -5.06
C ARG A 275 35.65 4.06 -4.19
N PRO A 276 36.86 3.52 -4.41
CA PRO A 276 37.38 2.44 -3.59
C PRO A 276 37.54 2.89 -2.13
N ARG A 277 37.25 1.98 -1.19
CA ARG A 277 37.48 2.16 0.26
C ARG A 277 38.95 2.52 0.48
N GLY A 278 39.25 3.77 0.81
CA GLY A 278 40.62 4.18 1.13
C GLY A 278 40.92 5.68 1.11
N GLN A 279 40.06 6.54 0.56
CA GLN A 279 40.32 7.99 0.52
C GLN A 279 39.16 8.75 1.17
N HIS A 280 39.18 8.84 2.50
CA HIS A 280 38.41 9.83 3.24
C HIS A 280 39.30 11.04 3.46
N ASP A 281 39.25 12.01 2.55
CA ASP A 281 39.70 13.36 2.86
C ASP A 281 38.53 14.10 3.53
N ALA A 282 38.71 14.38 4.82
CA ALA A 282 37.76 15.05 5.70
C ALA A 282 37.68 16.57 5.45
N SER A 283 37.75 17.03 4.20
CA SER A 283 37.85 18.46 3.87
C SER A 283 36.77 19.01 2.93
N GLU A 284 35.76 18.23 2.56
CA GLU A 284 34.60 18.75 1.80
C GLU A 284 33.26 18.67 2.56
N LEU A 285 33.29 18.35 3.85
CA LEU A 285 32.11 18.37 4.71
C LEU A 285 31.84 19.79 5.26
N SER A 286 31.62 20.77 4.38
CA SER A 286 31.14 22.11 4.75
C SER A 286 30.77 22.91 3.51
N ARG A 287 29.50 22.87 3.10
CA ARG A 287 28.74 23.99 2.53
C ARG A 287 27.32 23.53 2.17
N PRO A 288 26.25 24.11 2.76
CA PRO A 288 24.94 24.02 2.14
C PRO A 288 24.99 24.86 0.86
N THR A 289 24.96 24.21 -0.30
CA THR A 289 24.81 24.91 -1.57
C THR A 289 23.38 25.40 -1.65
N THR A 290 23.17 26.69 -1.39
CA THR A 290 21.93 27.42 -1.66
C THR A 290 21.60 27.28 -3.15
N ILE A 291 20.74 26.33 -3.50
CA ILE A 291 20.08 26.33 -4.80
C ILE A 291 19.00 27.39 -4.70
N GLN A 292 19.32 28.59 -5.19
CA GLN A 292 18.34 29.64 -5.45
C GLN A 292 17.40 29.11 -6.54
N SER A 293 16.29 28.50 -6.13
CA SER A 293 15.16 28.31 -7.03
C SER A 293 14.68 29.70 -7.42
N THR A 294 14.69 30.00 -8.71
CA THR A 294 13.90 31.09 -9.28
C THR A 294 12.44 30.78 -8.99
N VAL A 295 11.94 31.34 -7.89
CA VAL A 295 10.53 31.34 -7.53
C VAL A 295 9.85 32.31 -8.49
N ASP A 296 9.09 31.77 -9.46
CA ASP A 296 8.04 32.55 -10.09
C ASP A 296 7.03 32.91 -8.99
N ASP A 297 7.02 34.18 -8.60
CA ASP A 297 6.06 34.79 -7.68
C ASP A 297 4.64 34.69 -8.25
N THR A 298 4.00 33.54 -8.04
CA THR A 298 2.55 33.42 -8.05
C THR A 298 2.10 33.12 -6.63
N ASN A 299 1.94 34.20 -5.86
CA ASN A 299 1.52 34.21 -4.46
C ASN A 299 0.02 33.87 -4.34
N GLU A 300 -0.37 32.66 -4.75
CA GLU A 300 -1.64 32.06 -4.36
C GLU A 300 -1.40 30.97 -3.33
N LYS A 301 -1.55 31.33 -2.05
CA LYS A 301 -1.72 30.34 -0.98
C LYS A 301 -2.86 29.40 -1.41
N PRO A 302 -2.64 28.07 -1.49
CA PRO A 302 -3.71 27.16 -1.85
C PRO A 302 -4.83 27.32 -0.82
N LYS A 303 -6.00 27.78 -1.29
CA LYS A 303 -7.22 27.84 -0.48
C LYS A 303 -7.54 26.41 -0.03
N VAL A 304 -7.25 26.11 1.23
CA VAL A 304 -7.66 24.88 1.89
C VAL A 304 -9.19 24.95 2.01
N HIS A 305 -9.90 24.33 1.06
CA HIS A 305 -11.34 24.15 1.17
C HIS A 305 -11.63 23.24 2.37
N GLY A 306 -12.56 23.70 3.23
CA GLY A 306 -13.02 22.96 4.39
C GLY A 306 -13.45 21.54 4.03
N PHE A 307 -12.99 20.57 4.81
CA PHE A 307 -13.16 19.15 4.52
C PHE A 307 -14.25 18.54 5.42
N GLU A 308 -15.19 17.83 4.80
CA GLU A 308 -16.12 16.91 5.46
C GLU A 308 -15.59 15.48 5.32
N ASP A 309 -15.74 14.66 6.38
CA ASP A 309 -15.27 13.27 6.41
C ASP A 309 -15.97 12.43 5.31
N ASN A 310 -15.22 12.07 4.26
CA ASN A 310 -15.75 11.45 3.04
C ASN A 310 -15.90 9.93 3.09
N ARG A 311 -15.58 9.30 4.23
CA ARG A 311 -15.72 7.84 4.38
C ARG A 311 -17.20 7.43 4.33
N LEU A 312 -17.49 6.23 3.81
CA LEU A 312 -18.85 5.70 3.95
C LEU A 312 -19.26 5.69 5.41
N LYS A 313 -20.53 6.01 5.67
CA LYS A 313 -21.14 5.78 6.99
C LYS A 313 -21.01 4.30 7.37
N LEU A 314 -20.98 4.02 8.67
CA LEU A 314 -20.78 2.68 9.23
C LEU A 314 -21.64 1.60 8.55
N LEU A 315 -22.94 1.85 8.32
CA LEU A 315 -23.84 0.91 7.64
C LEU A 315 -23.43 0.62 6.19
N GLY A 316 -22.93 1.63 5.51
CA GLY A 316 -22.43 1.49 4.14
C GLY A 316 -21.15 0.67 4.09
N GLN A 317 -20.20 0.94 5.00
CA GLN A 317 -18.98 0.13 5.14
C GLN A 317 -19.32 -1.32 5.46
N LEU A 318 -20.22 -1.54 6.43
CA LEU A 318 -20.67 -2.87 6.82
C LEU A 318 -21.30 -3.62 5.64
N ARG A 319 -22.14 -2.95 4.84
CA ARG A 319 -22.74 -3.57 3.65
C ARG A 319 -21.68 -4.03 2.65
N VAL A 320 -20.65 -3.21 2.40
CA VAL A 320 -19.57 -3.53 1.47
C VAL A 320 -18.74 -4.71 2.00
N VAL A 321 -18.32 -4.66 3.27
CA VAL A 321 -17.56 -5.73 3.91
C VAL A 321 -18.34 -7.05 3.93
N LEU A 322 -19.63 -7.01 4.27
CA LEU A 322 -20.52 -8.18 4.23
C LEU A 322 -20.63 -8.73 2.80
N SER A 323 -20.86 -7.87 1.81
CA SER A 323 -20.97 -8.31 0.41
C SER A 323 -19.69 -8.98 -0.10
N ARG A 324 -18.52 -8.45 0.28
CA ARG A 324 -17.22 -9.06 -0.02
C ARG A 324 -17.06 -10.41 0.68
N ASN A 325 -17.39 -10.48 1.96
CA ASN A 325 -17.25 -11.71 2.75
C ASN A 325 -18.16 -12.82 2.19
N VAL A 326 -19.43 -12.51 1.92
CA VAL A 326 -20.38 -13.43 1.28
C VAL A 326 -19.83 -13.94 -0.06
N LEU A 327 -19.31 -13.05 -0.91
CA LEU A 327 -18.73 -13.44 -2.19
C LEU A 327 -17.50 -14.35 -2.02
N SER A 328 -16.65 -14.07 -1.03
CA SER A 328 -15.47 -14.88 -0.74
C SER A 328 -15.86 -16.28 -0.26
N LEU A 329 -16.82 -16.39 0.65
CA LEU A 329 -17.34 -17.66 1.18
C LEU A 329 -17.95 -18.52 0.07
N PHE A 330 -18.80 -17.95 -0.79
CA PHE A 330 -19.42 -18.71 -1.89
C PHE A 330 -18.41 -19.24 -2.92
N ARG A 331 -17.24 -18.61 -3.06
CA ARG A 331 -16.21 -19.02 -4.02
C ARG A 331 -15.16 -19.95 -3.44
N ASP A 332 -15.08 -20.10 -2.12
CA ASP A 332 -14.18 -21.07 -1.49
C ASP A 332 -14.77 -22.49 -1.54
N LYS A 333 -14.72 -23.07 -2.74
CA LYS A 333 -15.16 -24.46 -2.97
C LYS A 333 -14.41 -25.46 -2.09
N THR A 334 -13.15 -25.19 -1.77
CA THR A 334 -12.32 -26.15 -1.04
C THR A 334 -12.80 -26.28 0.39
N ARG A 335 -13.05 -25.15 1.06
CA ARG A 335 -13.65 -25.17 2.41
C ARG A 335 -15.04 -25.79 2.40
N PHE A 336 -15.89 -25.38 1.46
CA PHE A 336 -17.23 -25.93 1.35
C PHE A 336 -17.22 -27.46 1.17
N HIS A 337 -16.38 -27.99 0.28
CA HIS A 337 -16.26 -29.45 0.10
C HIS A 337 -15.73 -30.14 1.35
N ALA A 338 -14.74 -29.56 2.03
CA ALA A 338 -14.21 -30.12 3.27
C ALA A 338 -15.29 -30.21 4.36
N GLU A 339 -16.07 -29.14 4.55
CA GLU A 339 -17.17 -29.10 5.52
C GLU A 339 -18.27 -30.12 5.19
N VAL A 340 -18.69 -30.21 3.92
CA VAL A 340 -19.70 -31.19 3.50
C VAL A 340 -19.21 -32.62 3.71
N VAL A 341 -17.96 -32.93 3.36
CA VAL A 341 -17.38 -34.27 3.56
C VAL A 341 -17.26 -34.59 5.05
N GLN A 342 -16.77 -33.66 5.86
CA GLN A 342 -16.67 -33.83 7.32
C GLN A 342 -18.06 -34.06 7.93
N SER A 343 -19.05 -33.25 7.57
CA SER A 343 -20.42 -33.38 8.06
C SER A 343 -21.05 -34.72 7.68
N LEU A 344 -20.83 -35.20 6.45
CA LEU A 344 -21.29 -36.52 6.00
C LEU A 344 -20.61 -37.65 6.78
N VAL A 345 -19.29 -37.59 6.98
CA VAL A 345 -18.55 -38.61 7.73
C VAL A 345 -19.03 -38.68 9.17
N VAL A 346 -19.15 -37.53 9.85
CA VAL A 346 -19.66 -37.47 11.23
C VAL A 346 -21.09 -38.00 11.30
N SER A 347 -21.95 -37.61 10.36
CA SER A 347 -23.35 -38.07 10.32
C SER A 347 -23.47 -39.58 10.08
N ILE A 348 -22.64 -40.16 9.22
CA ILE A 348 -22.60 -41.60 8.97
C ILE A 348 -22.10 -42.34 10.20
N LEU A 349 -21.00 -41.88 10.82
CA LEU A 349 -20.46 -42.49 12.04
C LEU A 349 -21.50 -42.45 13.16
N MET A 350 -22.19 -41.32 13.32
CA MET A 350 -23.26 -41.15 14.29
C MET A 350 -24.42 -42.12 14.01
N GLY A 351 -24.85 -42.20 12.76
CA GLY A 351 -25.90 -43.11 12.32
C GLY A 351 -25.55 -44.57 12.56
N LEU A 352 -24.28 -44.96 12.40
CA LEU A 352 -23.79 -46.32 12.66
C LEU A 352 -23.70 -46.65 14.16
N VAL A 353 -23.21 -45.72 14.98
CA VAL A 353 -23.05 -45.91 16.43
C VAL A 353 -24.41 -46.00 17.14
N TYR A 354 -25.38 -45.22 16.70
CA TYR A 354 -26.72 -45.16 17.28
C TYR A 354 -27.80 -45.85 16.43
N LEU A 355 -27.38 -46.70 15.49
CA LEU A 355 -28.31 -47.49 14.67
C LEU A 355 -29.08 -48.48 15.55
N GLN A 356 -30.41 -48.60 15.32
CA GLN A 356 -31.24 -49.62 15.97
C GLN A 356 -31.18 -49.61 17.52
N LEU A 357 -31.29 -48.43 18.14
CA LEU A 357 -31.46 -48.34 19.59
C LEU A 357 -32.77 -49.01 20.03
N ASP A 358 -32.69 -50.03 20.89
CA ASP A 358 -33.86 -50.68 21.50
C ASP A 358 -34.65 -49.71 22.40
N MET A 359 -35.96 -49.85 22.53
CA MET A 359 -36.78 -48.99 23.41
C MET A 359 -36.63 -49.35 24.91
N ASN A 360 -35.44 -49.18 25.48
CA ASN A 360 -35.09 -49.50 26.87
C ASN A 360 -34.45 -48.30 27.61
N GLN A 361 -34.38 -48.35 28.95
CA GLN A 361 -33.76 -47.27 29.77
C GLN A 361 -32.31 -46.95 29.38
N ARG A 362 -31.54 -47.96 28.93
CA ARG A 362 -30.19 -47.77 28.37
C ARG A 362 -30.20 -47.00 27.05
N ALA A 363 -31.23 -47.15 26.24
CA ALA A 363 -31.36 -46.39 25.01
C ALA A 363 -31.72 -44.93 25.25
N LEU A 364 -32.46 -44.61 26.32
CA LEU A 364 -32.66 -43.22 26.71
C LEU A 364 -31.33 -42.54 27.08
N GLN A 365 -30.42 -43.25 27.73
CA GLN A 365 -29.05 -42.77 28.00
C GLN A 365 -28.25 -42.61 26.70
N ASN A 366 -28.29 -43.60 25.80
CA ASN A 366 -27.63 -43.51 24.49
C ASN A 366 -28.17 -42.34 23.65
N PHE A 367 -29.48 -42.10 23.67
CA PHE A 367 -30.12 -40.98 22.97
C PHE A 367 -29.66 -39.64 23.55
N THR A 368 -29.55 -39.54 24.88
CA THR A 368 -29.02 -38.35 25.54
C THR A 368 -27.56 -38.09 25.15
N GLY A 369 -26.73 -39.15 25.11
CA GLY A 369 -25.35 -39.09 24.62
C GLY A 369 -25.27 -38.67 23.15
N ALA A 370 -26.21 -39.14 22.33
CA ALA A 370 -26.31 -38.78 20.92
C ALA A 370 -26.59 -37.28 20.73
N PHE A 371 -27.59 -36.75 21.44
CA PHE A 371 -27.92 -35.33 21.43
C PHE A 371 -26.77 -34.47 21.95
N PHE A 372 -26.12 -34.88 23.03
CA PHE A 372 -24.96 -34.17 23.57
C PHE A 372 -23.84 -34.09 22.54
N TYR A 373 -23.50 -35.21 21.89
CA TYR A 373 -22.45 -35.22 20.87
C TYR A 373 -22.80 -34.36 19.66
N PHE A 374 -24.05 -34.42 19.17
CA PHE A 374 -24.50 -33.58 18.06
C PHE A 374 -24.35 -32.09 18.37
N VAL A 375 -24.84 -31.65 19.53
CA VAL A 375 -24.71 -30.25 19.97
C VAL A 375 -23.24 -29.85 20.14
N ALA A 376 -22.42 -30.72 20.76
CA ALA A 376 -21.00 -30.45 20.91
C ALA A 376 -20.30 -30.32 19.55
N ASN A 377 -20.57 -31.22 18.61
CA ASN A 377 -19.97 -31.20 17.27
C ASN A 377 -20.35 -29.92 16.50
N GLU A 378 -21.61 -29.49 16.55
CA GLU A 378 -22.05 -28.22 15.93
C GLU A 378 -21.34 -27.00 16.55
N ILE A 379 -21.17 -26.97 17.88
CA ILE A 379 -20.44 -25.89 18.54
C ILE A 379 -18.97 -25.89 18.11
N PHE A 380 -18.31 -27.04 18.11
CA PHE A 380 -16.90 -27.14 17.70
C PHE A 380 -16.72 -26.76 16.23
N ALA A 381 -17.58 -27.22 15.33
CA ALA A 381 -17.55 -26.86 13.92
C ALA A 381 -17.70 -25.34 13.71
N ALA A 382 -18.62 -24.69 14.44
CA ALA A 382 -18.79 -23.25 14.37
C ALA A 382 -17.57 -22.47 14.89
N VAL A 383 -16.92 -22.96 15.95
CA VAL A 383 -15.72 -22.34 16.55
C VAL A 383 -14.50 -22.52 15.67
N GLU A 384 -14.30 -23.70 15.07
CA GLU A 384 -13.14 -24.01 14.23
C GLU A 384 -13.02 -23.05 13.04
N ILE A 385 -14.15 -22.74 12.38
CA ILE A 385 -14.20 -21.77 11.27
C ILE A 385 -13.68 -20.40 11.72
N GLN A 386 -14.13 -19.91 12.88
CA GLN A 386 -13.73 -18.60 13.40
C GLN A 386 -12.25 -18.58 13.82
N LEU A 387 -11.77 -19.66 14.45
CA LEU A 387 -10.37 -19.79 14.85
C LEU A 387 -9.44 -19.85 13.62
N ALA A 388 -9.89 -20.44 12.51
CA ALA A 388 -9.12 -20.51 11.28
C ALA A 388 -9.17 -19.21 10.45
N SER A 389 -10.28 -18.48 10.46
CA SER A 389 -10.45 -17.27 9.64
C SER A 389 -9.98 -15.98 10.30
N LEU A 390 -10.29 -15.78 11.59
CA LEU A 390 -10.03 -14.51 12.27
C LEU A 390 -8.54 -14.09 12.27
N PRO A 391 -7.57 -14.98 12.52
CA PRO A 391 -6.16 -14.59 12.48
C PRO A 391 -5.70 -14.08 11.11
N LEU A 392 -6.30 -14.58 10.03
CA LEU A 392 -5.99 -14.18 8.65
C LEU A 392 -6.69 -12.86 8.28
N GLU A 393 -7.86 -12.60 8.84
CA GLU A 393 -8.64 -11.38 8.56
C GLU A 393 -8.18 -10.17 9.38
N ILE A 394 -7.72 -10.36 10.64
CA ILE A 394 -7.32 -9.25 11.53
C ILE A 394 -6.31 -8.30 10.87
N PRO A 395 -5.21 -8.78 10.23
CA PRO A 395 -4.28 -7.92 9.54
C PRO A 395 -4.91 -7.13 8.37
N MET A 396 -5.82 -7.76 7.63
CA MET A 396 -6.53 -7.12 6.52
C MET A 396 -7.49 -6.03 7.02
N VAL A 397 -8.22 -6.31 8.10
CA VAL A 397 -9.12 -5.33 8.74
C VAL A 397 -8.35 -4.18 9.37
N ARG A 398 -7.16 -4.41 9.93
CA ARG A 398 -6.31 -3.32 10.43
C ARG A 398 -5.75 -2.43 9.31
N ARG A 399 -5.66 -2.95 8.08
CA ARG A 399 -5.20 -2.20 6.91
C ARG A 399 -6.31 -1.30 6.32
N GLU A 400 -7.54 -1.79 6.31
CA GLU A 400 -8.74 -1.08 5.80
C GLU A 400 -9.24 0.01 6.75
#